data_AF-A0A851URH1-F1
#
_entry.id   AF-A0A851URH1-F1
#
_cell.length_a   1.000
_cell.length_b   1.000
_cell.length_c   1.000
_cell.angle_alpha   90.00
_cell.angle_beta   90.00
_cell.angle_gamma   90.00
#
_symmetry.space_group_name_H-M   'P 1'
#
loop_
_entity.id
_entity.type
_entity.pdbx_description
1 polymer ?
#
loop_
_entity_poly.entity_id
_entity_poly.type
_entity_poly.pdbx_seq_one_letter_code
_entity_poly.pdbx_strand_id
1 'polypeptide(L)' 'GFTTCIVTNNWLDDGDKRDSLAQMMCELSQHFDFLIESCQVGMIKPEPQIYNFLLDTLKAKPNEV' A
#
# COMPACT_ATOMS: atom_id res chain seq x y z
N GLY A 1 15.95 1.75 -12.60
CA GLY A 1 15.65 0.90 -11.44
C GLY A 1 14.24 0.37 -11.58
N PHE A 2 13.82 -0.56 -10.73
CA PHE A 2 12.41 -0.95 -10.63
C PHE A 2 11.65 0.07 -9.79
N THR A 3 10.39 0.34 -10.15
CA THR A 3 9.44 1.02 -9.26
C THR A 3 8.85 -0.02 -8.32
N THR A 4 8.81 0.28 -7.03
CA THR A 4 8.42 -0.65 -5.96
C THR A 4 7.24 -0.09 -5.17
N CYS A 5 6.28 -0.95 -4.82
CA CYS A 5 5.09 -0.53 -4.09
C CYS A 5 4.63 -1.58 -3.09
N ILE A 6 4.19 -1.14 -1.91
CA ILE A 6 3.47 -1.95 -0.92
C ILE A 6 1.98 -1.76 -1.14
N VAL A 7 1.23 -2.85 -1.32
CA VAL A 7 -0.23 -2.84 -1.38
C VAL A 7 -0.79 -3.74 -0.29
N THR A 8 -1.41 -3.14 0.74
CA THR A 8 -1.81 -3.85 1.96
C THR A 8 -3.30 -3.71 2.27
N ASN A 9 -3.90 -4.81 2.72
CA ASN A 9 -5.22 -4.78 3.35
C ASN A 9 -4.99 -4.57 4.84
N ASN A 10 -5.13 -3.33 5.32
CA ASN A 10 -4.92 -2.95 6.72
C ASN A 10 -6.04 -2.03 7.23
N TRP A 11 -5.94 -1.64 8.50
CA TRP A 11 -6.92 -0.83 9.22
C TRP A 11 -6.27 0.41 9.81
N LEU A 12 -7.08 1.38 10.22
CA LEU A 12 -6.63 2.49 11.06
C LEU A 12 -6.44 1.94 12.47
N ASP A 13 -5.19 1.79 12.92
CA ASP A 13 -4.89 1.30 14.25
C ASP A 13 -5.00 2.43 15.30
N ASP A 14 -6.10 2.43 16.03
CA ASP A 14 -6.37 3.32 17.15
C ASP A 14 -6.13 2.66 18.53
N GLY A 15 -5.52 1.47 18.54
CA GLY A 15 -5.24 0.72 19.75
C GLY A 15 -4.15 1.33 20.64
N ASP A 16 -4.08 0.85 21.89
CA ASP A 16 -3.09 1.29 22.89
C ASP A 16 -1.64 0.97 22.49
N LYS A 17 -1.44 0.04 21.56
CA LYS A 17 -0.11 -0.43 21.09
C LYS A 17 0.20 -0.03 19.64
N ARG A 18 -0.56 0.91 19.07
CA ARG A 18 -0.42 1.36 17.67
C ARG A 18 1.00 1.79 17.29
N ASP A 19 1.78 2.32 18.24
CA ASP A 19 3.12 2.83 18.01
C ASP A 19 4.07 1.76 17.43
N SER A 20 3.90 0.50 17.82
CA SER A 20 4.72 -0.61 17.33
C SER A 20 4.49 -0.88 15.84
N LEU A 21 3.23 -0.87 15.39
CA LEU A 21 2.87 -1.02 13.99
C LEU A 21 3.27 0.23 13.19
N ALA A 22 3.04 1.42 13.75
CA ALA A 22 3.41 2.68 13.12
C ALA A 22 4.92 2.77 12.87
N GLN A 23 5.75 2.35 13.83
CA GLN A 23 7.20 2.32 13.67
C GLN A 23 7.61 1.35 12.55
N MET A 24 7.07 0.12 12.55
CA MET A 24 7.33 -0.86 11.49
C MET A 24 6.96 -0.31 10.10
N MET A 25 5.79 0.30 9.96
CA MET A 25 5.33 0.85 8.67
C MET A 25 6.16 2.06 8.23
N CYS A 26 6.58 2.91 9.17
CA CYS A 26 7.46 4.04 8.89
C CYS A 26 8.82 3.58 8.36
N GLU A 27 9.45 2.61 9.02
CA GLU A 27 10.73 2.05 8.58
C GLU A 27 10.59 1.34 7.21
N LEU A 28 9.55 0.53 7.04
CA LEU A 28 9.35 -0.22 5.80
C LEU A 28 9.07 0.70 4.60
N SER A 29 8.20 1.71 4.76
CA SER A 29 7.79 2.59 3.66
C SER A 29 8.94 3.43 3.08
N GLN A 30 10.01 3.69 3.84
CA GLN A 30 11.20 4.40 3.36
C GLN A 30 11.96 3.66 2.26
N HIS A 31 11.71 2.37 2.08
CA HIS A 31 12.37 1.51 1.10
C HIS A 31 11.56 1.31 -0.19
N PHE A 32 10.37 1.91 -0.31
CA PHE A 32 9.48 1.74 -1.45
C PHE A 32 9.07 3.10 -2.03
N ASP A 33 8.79 3.14 -3.34
CA ASP A 33 8.34 4.37 -4.00
C ASP A 33 6.90 4.74 -3.59
N PHE A 34 6.07 3.73 -3.31
CA PHE A 34 4.66 3.92 -2.96
C PHE A 34 4.17 2.97 -1.86
N LEU A 35 3.23 3.46 -1.05
CA LEU A 35 2.46 2.69 -0.09
C LEU A 35 0.96 2.92 -0.36
N ILE A 36 0.22 1.84 -0.63
CA ILE A 36 -1.23 1.84 -0.82
C ILE A 36 -1.88 1.02 0.29
N GLU A 37 -2.60 1.73 1.15
CA GLU A 37 -3.29 1.17 2.32
C GLU A 37 -4.79 1.12 2.06
N SER A 38 -5.41 -0.06 2.21
CA SER A 38 -6.85 -0.21 1.95
C SER A 38 -7.72 0.73 2.79
N CYS A 39 -7.32 1.00 4.04
CA CYS A 39 -8.04 1.89 4.94
C CYS A 39 -7.99 3.37 4.50
N GLN A 40 -6.99 3.76 3.70
CA GLN A 40 -6.84 5.12 3.17
C GLN A 40 -7.57 5.29 1.84
N VAL A 41 -7.49 4.29 0.96
CA VAL A 41 -8.04 4.38 -0.40
C VAL A 41 -9.47 3.86 -0.53
N GLY A 42 -10.01 3.19 0.50
CA GLY A 42 -11.38 2.66 0.50
C GLY A 42 -11.62 1.53 -0.48
N MET A 43 -10.56 0.83 -0.90
CA MET A 43 -10.58 -0.32 -1.80
C MET A 43 -9.78 -1.45 -1.15
N ILE A 44 -10.21 -2.69 -1.31
CA ILE A 44 -9.57 -3.84 -0.66
C ILE A 44 -9.26 -4.94 -1.67
N LYS A 45 -8.14 -5.65 -1.54
CA LYS A 45 -7.94 -6.89 -2.32
C LYS A 45 -8.96 -7.94 -1.87
N PRO A 46 -9.63 -8.67 -2.76
CA PRO A 46 -9.32 -8.84 -4.19
C PRO A 46 -10.21 -8.01 -5.15
N GLU A 47 -10.78 -6.89 -4.72
CA GLU A 47 -11.61 -6.05 -5.59
C GLU A 47 -10.80 -5.52 -6.79
N PRO A 48 -11.30 -5.63 -8.03
CA PRO A 48 -10.55 -5.20 -9.22
C PRO A 48 -10.05 -3.76 -9.18
N GLN A 49 -10.79 -2.87 -8.50
CA GLN A 49 -10.52 -1.44 -8.41
C GLN A 49 -9.15 -1.14 -7.80
N ILE A 50 -8.70 -1.91 -6.80
CA ILE A 50 -7.40 -1.67 -6.16
C ILE A 50 -6.23 -1.97 -7.11
N TYR A 51 -6.40 -2.93 -8.02
CA TYR A 51 -5.37 -3.26 -9.02
C TYR A 51 -5.31 -2.21 -10.12
N ASN A 52 -6.45 -1.68 -10.56
CA ASN A 52 -6.46 -0.55 -11.50
C ASN A 52 -5.81 0.69 -10.87
N PHE A 53 -6.15 1.00 -9.62
CA PHE A 53 -5.54 2.10 -8.86
C PHE A 53 -4.02 1.94 -8.69
N LEU A 54 -3.55 0.71 -8.42
CA LEU A 54 -2.12 0.38 -8.37
C LEU A 54 -1.44 0.68 -9.71
N LEU A 55 -1.98 0.18 -10.82
CA LEU A 55 -1.38 0.38 -12.15
C LEU A 55 -1.33 1.85 -12.56
N ASP A 56 -2.39 2.61 -12.25
CA ASP A 56 -2.43 4.07 -12.47
C ASP A 56 -1.39 4.80 -11.62
N THR A 57 -1.19 4.37 -10.37
CA THR A 57 -0.17 4.93 -9.45
C THR A 57 1.24 4.65 -9.96
N LEU A 58 1.52 3.41 -10.40
CA LEU A 58 2.81 2.99 -10.95
C LEU A 58 3.07 3.54 -12.36
N LYS A 59 2.03 4.04 -13.05
CA LYS A 59 2.05 4.40 -14.47
C LYS A 59 2.58 3.25 -15.34
N ALA A 60 2.18 2.02 -15.01
CA ALA A 60 2.65 0.78 -15.61
C ALA A 60 1.50 -0.05 -16.20
N LYS A 61 1.81 -0.90 -17.17
CA LYS A 61 0.87 -1.88 -17.72
C LYS A 61 0.89 -3.17 -16.89
N PRO A 62 -0.19 -3.99 -16.91
CA PRO A 62 -0.24 -5.23 -16.15
C PRO A 62 0.90 -6.22 -16.43
N ASN A 63 1.49 -6.21 -17.63
CA ASN A 63 2.58 -7.10 -18.01
C ASN A 63 3.97 -6.60 -17.59
N GLU A 64 4.05 -5.44 -16.92
CA GLU A 64 5.28 -4.83 -16.40
C GLU A 64 5.39 -4.96 -14.86
N VAL A 65 4.36 -5.52 -14.20
CA VAL A 65 4.24 -5.68 -12.75
C VAL A 65 4.28 -7.15 -12.36
#